data_AF-A0A2E5KVZ1-F1
#
_entry.id   AF-A0A2E5KVZ1-F1
#
_cell.length_a   1.000
_cell.length_b   1.000
_cell.length_c   1.000
_cell.angle_alpha   90.00
_cell.angle_beta   90.00
_cell.angle_gamma   90.00
#
_symmetry.space_group_name_H-M   'P 1'
#
loop_
_entity.id
_entity.type
_entity.pdbx_description
1 polymer ?
#
loop_
_entity_poly.entity_id
_entity_poly.type
_entity_poly.pdbx_seq_one_letter_code
_entity_poly.pdbx_strand_id
1 'polypeptide(L)'
;MGVTVTIGTFGGSWKDRLCSVFCPKFEAEGGKVELVSGNPRALLQKLVVARGQDAPFDVVEMVDSTPETLKGGFVEKYDPANILNLRNLSKNFYNEYKVANWITEEGFVYDIEKFKELGLPTPTSYKDMLNPKLAGRVSFPEIHVNAAIGGIVGFAAEAGGDKNNIDPGLDLIKKLNVRSFWSAGQQVA
;
A
#
# COMPACT_ATOMS: atom_id res chain seq x y z
N MET A 1 -21.66 -6.35 -29.38
CA MET A 1 -21.16 -7.35 -28.42
C MET A 1 -20.38 -6.58 -27.37
N GLY A 2 -20.66 -6.79 -26.08
CA GLY A 2 -19.96 -6.11 -24.98
C GLY A 2 -18.57 -6.70 -24.73
N VAL A 3 -17.65 -5.89 -24.20
CA VAL A 3 -16.30 -6.32 -23.78
C VAL A 3 -16.35 -6.68 -22.30
N THR A 4 -15.75 -7.80 -21.91
CA THR A 4 -15.47 -8.11 -20.50
C THR A 4 -14.05 -7.67 -20.17
N VAL A 5 -13.88 -6.94 -19.08
CA VAL A 5 -12.59 -6.55 -18.53
C VAL A 5 -12.36 -7.28 -17.21
N THR A 6 -11.26 -8.01 -17.11
CA THR A 6 -10.84 -8.72 -15.91
C THR A 6 -9.79 -7.90 -15.14
N ILE A 7 -10.09 -7.57 -13.88
CA ILE A 7 -9.25 -6.73 -13.03
C ILE A 7 -8.72 -7.53 -11.84
N GLY A 8 -7.40 -7.65 -11.72
CA GLY A 8 -6.73 -8.11 -10.52
C GLY A 8 -6.70 -7.00 -9.46
N THR A 9 -7.28 -7.21 -8.28
CA THR A 9 -7.36 -6.18 -7.21
C THR A 9 -7.31 -6.80 -5.81
N PHE A 10 -7.18 -6.00 -4.76
CA PHE A 10 -7.32 -6.48 -3.39
C PHE A 10 -8.73 -7.02 -3.12
N GLY A 11 -8.86 -7.92 -2.14
CA GLY A 11 -10.14 -8.50 -1.74
C GLY A 11 -10.91 -7.67 -0.70
N GLY A 12 -11.95 -8.29 -0.13
CA GLY A 12 -12.72 -7.73 0.97
C GLY A 12 -13.47 -6.44 0.62
N SER A 13 -13.65 -5.57 1.62
CA SER A 13 -14.38 -4.30 1.47
C SER A 13 -13.80 -3.37 0.42
N TRP A 14 -12.49 -3.48 0.12
CA TRP A 14 -11.87 -2.73 -0.96
C TRP A 14 -12.44 -3.11 -2.32
N LYS A 15 -12.46 -4.40 -2.66
CA LYS A 15 -13.06 -4.91 -3.90
C LYS A 15 -14.51 -4.44 -4.05
N ASP A 16 -15.29 -4.60 -2.98
CA ASP A 16 -16.70 -4.27 -2.98
C ASP A 16 -16.91 -2.76 -3.19
N ARG A 17 -16.09 -1.93 -2.54
CA ARG A 17 -16.09 -0.49 -2.71
C ARG A 17 -15.69 -0.09 -4.13
N LEU A 18 -14.61 -0.65 -4.66
CA LEU A 18 -14.14 -0.42 -6.02
C LEU A 18 -15.30 -0.71 -6.98
N CYS A 19 -15.84 -1.93 -6.97
CA CYS A 19 -16.90 -2.33 -7.89
C CYS A 19 -18.17 -1.48 -7.75
N SER A 20 -18.54 -1.08 -6.54
CA SER A 20 -19.72 -0.22 -6.32
C SER A 20 -19.65 1.12 -7.08
N VAL A 21 -18.44 1.59 -7.39
CA VAL A 21 -18.20 2.87 -8.05
C VAL A 21 -18.03 2.71 -9.56
N PHE A 22 -17.24 1.73 -10.02
CA PHE A 22 -16.89 1.62 -11.44
C PHE A 22 -17.72 0.60 -12.23
N CYS A 23 -18.11 -0.53 -11.62
CA CYS A 23 -18.83 -1.59 -12.35
C CYS A 23 -20.13 -1.08 -12.99
N PRO A 24 -21.02 -0.36 -12.26
CA PRO A 24 -22.26 0.15 -12.86
C PRO A 24 -22.03 1.12 -14.02
N LYS A 25 -20.94 1.91 -13.98
CA LYS A 25 -20.61 2.88 -15.03
C LYS A 25 -20.15 2.17 -16.30
N PHE A 26 -19.27 1.18 -16.16
CA PHE A 26 -18.77 0.41 -17.28
C PHE A 26 -19.85 -0.48 -17.90
N GLU A 27 -20.71 -1.07 -17.07
CA GLU A 27 -21.85 -1.88 -17.52
C GLU A 27 -22.91 -1.04 -18.25
N ALA A 28 -23.14 0.21 -17.83
CA ALA A 28 -24.03 1.13 -18.55
C ALA A 28 -23.51 1.49 -19.95
N GLU A 29 -22.20 1.39 -20.19
CA GLU A 29 -21.58 1.55 -21.51
C GLU A 29 -21.56 0.22 -22.32
N GLY A 30 -22.17 -0.84 -21.79
CA GLY A 30 -22.28 -2.15 -22.43
C GLY A 30 -21.10 -3.09 -22.17
N GLY A 31 -20.20 -2.73 -21.26
CA GLY A 31 -19.12 -3.58 -20.79
C GLY A 31 -19.54 -4.58 -19.71
N LYS A 32 -18.62 -5.44 -19.31
CA LYS A 32 -18.71 -6.32 -18.14
C LYS A 32 -17.41 -6.28 -17.35
N VAL A 33 -17.50 -6.52 -16.06
CA VAL A 33 -16.33 -6.53 -15.17
C VAL A 33 -16.23 -7.86 -14.46
N GLU A 34 -15.04 -8.46 -14.51
CA GLU A 34 -14.67 -9.58 -13.67
C GLU A 34 -13.56 -9.15 -12.70
N LEU A 35 -13.67 -9.53 -11.43
CA LEU A 35 -12.68 -9.16 -10.40
C LEU A 35 -11.98 -10.41 -9.89
N VAL A 36 -10.65 -10.39 -9.92
CA VAL A 36 -9.83 -11.43 -9.33
C VAL A 36 -9.11 -10.87 -8.11
N SER A 37 -9.46 -11.39 -6.93
CA SER A 37 -8.86 -10.94 -5.68
C SER A 37 -7.52 -11.60 -5.40
N GLY A 38 -6.55 -10.80 -4.95
CA GLY A 38 -5.28 -11.28 -4.43
C GLY A 38 -4.48 -10.13 -3.82
N ASN A 39 -3.53 -10.45 -2.94
CA ASN A 39 -2.49 -9.47 -2.61
C ASN A 39 -1.54 -9.32 -3.83
N PRO A 40 -0.77 -8.23 -3.92
CA PRO A 40 0.09 -7.96 -5.08
C PRO A 40 1.06 -9.11 -5.42
N ARG A 41 1.60 -9.81 -4.42
CA ARG A 41 2.47 -10.97 -4.65
C ARG A 41 1.73 -12.14 -5.31
N ALA A 42 0.52 -12.44 -4.87
CA ALA A 42 -0.31 -13.49 -5.46
C ALA A 42 -0.74 -13.14 -6.90
N LEU A 43 -1.06 -11.87 -7.16
CA LEU A 43 -1.38 -11.39 -8.51
C LEU A 43 -0.15 -11.48 -9.44
N LEU A 44 1.04 -11.08 -8.95
CA LEU A 44 2.30 -11.26 -9.67
C LEU A 44 2.58 -12.73 -9.99
N GLN A 45 2.36 -13.65 -9.04
CA GLN A 45 2.54 -15.08 -9.29
C GLN A 45 1.65 -15.59 -10.43
N LYS A 46 0.39 -15.12 -10.52
CA LYS A 46 -0.49 -15.45 -11.64
C LYS A 46 0.07 -14.94 -12.98
N LEU A 47 0.63 -13.73 -13.01
CA LEU A 47 1.30 -13.19 -14.20
C LEU A 47 2.54 -14.00 -14.59
N VAL A 48 3.35 -14.43 -13.61
CA VAL A 48 4.53 -15.27 -13.82
C VAL A 48 4.14 -16.61 -14.44
N VAL A 49 3.11 -17.26 -13.89
CA VAL A 49 2.61 -18.56 -14.38
C VAL A 49 2.05 -18.47 -15.78
N ALA A 50 1.33 -17.38 -16.11
CA ALA A 50 0.74 -17.15 -17.41
C ALA A 50 1.72 -16.63 -18.48
N ARG A 51 3.02 -16.54 -18.18
CA ARG A 51 4.00 -15.99 -19.13
C ARG A 51 4.03 -16.80 -20.44
N GLY A 52 3.84 -16.10 -21.56
CA GLY A 52 3.77 -16.72 -22.89
C GLY A 52 2.41 -17.34 -23.21
N GLN A 53 1.42 -17.13 -22.35
CA GLN A 53 0.01 -17.49 -22.53
C GLN A 53 -0.86 -16.24 -22.37
N ASP A 54 -2.17 -16.41 -22.43
CA ASP A 54 -3.12 -15.33 -22.20
C ASP A 54 -2.97 -14.75 -20.78
N ALA A 55 -2.93 -13.42 -20.70
CA ALA A 55 -2.82 -12.74 -19.42
C ALA A 55 -4.05 -13.05 -18.54
N PRO A 56 -3.87 -13.29 -17.24
CA PRO A 56 -4.98 -13.60 -16.34
C PRO A 56 -5.87 -12.38 -16.06
N PHE A 57 -5.41 -11.17 -16.38
CA PHE A 57 -6.11 -9.91 -16.17
C PHE A 57 -5.78 -8.93 -17.31
N ASP A 58 -6.72 -8.05 -17.61
CA ASP A 58 -6.50 -6.89 -18.49
C ASP A 58 -5.91 -5.71 -17.71
N VAL A 59 -6.31 -5.55 -16.44
CA VAL A 59 -5.82 -4.51 -15.53
C VAL A 59 -5.44 -5.17 -14.21
N VAL A 60 -4.32 -4.74 -13.61
CA VAL A 60 -3.89 -5.26 -12.30
C VAL A 60 -3.49 -4.12 -11.38
N GLU A 61 -4.13 -4.07 -10.22
CA GLU A 61 -3.80 -3.16 -9.13
C GLU A 61 -2.60 -3.71 -8.35
N MET A 62 -1.54 -2.91 -8.28
CA MET A 62 -0.25 -3.27 -7.67
C MET A 62 0.24 -2.16 -6.75
N VAL A 63 1.18 -2.49 -5.86
CA VAL A 63 1.86 -1.54 -4.99
C VAL A 63 3.30 -1.32 -5.44
N ASP A 64 3.85 -0.13 -5.18
CA ASP A 64 5.22 0.23 -5.56
C ASP A 64 6.29 -0.66 -4.90
N SER A 65 5.96 -1.31 -3.77
CA SER A 65 6.81 -2.30 -3.11
C SER A 65 6.87 -3.65 -3.84
N THR A 66 6.26 -3.78 -5.02
CA THR A 66 6.38 -4.94 -5.93
C THR A 66 7.01 -4.54 -7.28
N PRO A 67 8.27 -4.07 -7.30
CA PRO A 67 8.92 -3.59 -8.53
C PRO A 67 9.15 -4.69 -9.58
N GLU A 68 9.09 -5.97 -9.17
CA GLU A 68 9.26 -7.15 -10.02
C GLU A 68 8.21 -7.22 -11.13
N THR A 69 7.03 -6.63 -10.92
CA THR A 69 5.96 -6.59 -11.92
C THR A 69 6.40 -5.84 -13.19
N LEU A 70 7.00 -4.66 -13.01
CA LEU A 70 7.52 -3.87 -14.13
C LEU A 70 8.86 -4.42 -14.63
N LYS A 71 9.78 -4.76 -13.72
CA LYS A 71 11.09 -5.33 -14.09
C LYS A 71 10.98 -6.64 -14.86
N GLY A 72 9.94 -7.42 -14.57
CA GLY A 72 9.63 -8.65 -15.28
C GLY A 72 9.02 -8.44 -16.67
N GLY A 73 8.61 -7.21 -17.03
CA GLY A 73 7.93 -6.95 -18.30
C GLY A 73 6.54 -7.58 -18.38
N PHE A 74 5.80 -7.60 -17.26
CA PHE A 74 4.44 -8.14 -17.20
C PHE A 74 3.35 -7.11 -17.53
N VAL A 75 3.73 -5.85 -17.73
CA VAL A 75 2.80 -4.73 -17.96
C VAL A 75 3.15 -4.06 -19.28
N GLU A 76 2.16 -3.87 -20.14
CA GLU A 76 2.32 -3.17 -21.40
C GLU A 76 2.35 -1.65 -21.22
N LYS A 77 2.83 -0.96 -22.26
CA LYS A 77 2.71 0.50 -22.30
C LYS A 77 1.29 0.86 -22.64
N TYR A 78 0.74 1.86 -21.97
CA TYR A 78 -0.53 2.48 -22.37
C TYR A 78 -0.25 3.84 -23.02
N ASP A 79 -1.17 4.30 -23.88
CA ASP A 79 -1.11 5.65 -24.43
C ASP A 79 -1.77 6.64 -23.44
N PRO A 80 -1.03 7.61 -22.88
CA PRO A 80 -1.59 8.63 -22.00
C PRO A 80 -2.72 9.46 -22.61
N ALA A 81 -2.77 9.59 -23.94
CA ALA A 81 -3.86 10.27 -24.62
C ALA A 81 -5.22 9.58 -24.42
N ASN A 82 -5.22 8.27 -24.17
CA ASN A 82 -6.44 7.49 -23.93
C ASN A 82 -6.99 7.64 -22.50
N ILE A 83 -6.23 8.22 -21.58
CA ILE A 83 -6.64 8.41 -20.18
C ILE A 83 -6.79 9.91 -19.90
N LEU A 84 -7.92 10.49 -20.33
CA LEU A 84 -8.19 11.93 -20.24
C LEU A 84 -8.06 12.50 -18.81
N ASN A 85 -8.28 11.67 -17.79
CA ASN A 85 -8.20 12.05 -16.39
C ASN A 85 -6.76 12.19 -15.87
N LEU A 86 -5.73 11.77 -16.63
CA LEU A 86 -4.33 12.00 -16.25
C LEU A 86 -3.97 13.46 -16.10
N ARG A 87 -4.70 14.37 -16.77
CA ARG A 87 -4.55 15.82 -16.59
C ARG A 87 -4.78 16.29 -15.16
N ASN A 88 -5.47 15.49 -14.34
CA ASN A 88 -5.76 15.78 -12.95
C ASN A 88 -4.71 15.19 -11.99
N LEU A 89 -3.70 14.47 -12.50
CA LEU A 89 -2.66 13.85 -11.69
C LEU A 89 -1.31 14.55 -11.91
N SER A 90 -0.54 14.69 -10.83
CA SER A 90 0.88 15.06 -10.93
C SER A 90 1.66 14.00 -11.70
N LYS A 91 2.69 14.41 -12.45
CA LYS A 91 3.57 13.50 -13.22
C LYS A 91 4.27 12.45 -12.35
N ASN A 92 4.34 12.64 -11.03
CA ASN A 92 4.90 11.64 -10.12
C ASN A 92 3.97 10.44 -9.89
N PHE A 93 2.70 10.53 -10.27
CA PHE A 93 1.69 9.50 -10.03
C PHE A 93 1.38 8.63 -11.25
N TYR A 94 2.08 8.83 -12.37
CA TYR A 94 1.92 7.97 -13.54
C TYR A 94 3.18 7.97 -14.39
N ASN A 95 3.33 6.94 -15.22
CA ASN A 95 4.30 6.87 -16.29
C ASN A 95 3.69 6.07 -17.45
N GLU A 96 4.45 5.69 -18.47
CA GLU A 96 3.91 4.95 -19.62
C GLU A 96 3.40 3.53 -19.31
N TYR A 97 3.57 3.02 -18.07
CA TYR A 97 3.18 1.66 -17.66
C TYR A 97 2.14 1.61 -16.54
N LYS A 98 2.02 2.66 -15.72
CA LYS A 98 1.13 2.66 -14.54
C LYS A 98 0.53 4.02 -14.25
N VAL A 99 -0.63 4.00 -13.61
CA VAL A 99 -1.34 5.18 -13.08
C VAL A 99 -1.70 4.88 -11.62
N ALA A 100 -1.35 5.78 -10.71
CA ALA A 100 -1.78 5.67 -9.32
C ALA A 100 -3.28 5.94 -9.21
N ASN A 101 -4.01 5.04 -8.55
CA ASN A 101 -5.44 5.14 -8.30
C ASN A 101 -5.77 5.56 -6.86
N TRP A 102 -4.85 5.33 -5.90
CA TRP A 102 -4.91 5.86 -4.54
C TRP A 102 -3.49 5.95 -3.96
N ILE A 103 -3.36 6.73 -2.88
CA ILE A 103 -2.15 6.84 -2.08
C ILE A 103 -2.55 6.70 -0.61
N THR A 104 -1.63 6.16 0.19
CA THR A 104 -1.72 6.21 1.65
C THR A 104 -0.58 7.03 2.20
N GLU A 105 -0.86 7.71 3.31
CA GLU A 105 0.15 8.30 4.16
C GLU A 105 0.24 7.41 5.40
N GLU A 106 1.40 6.78 5.57
CA GLU A 106 1.69 5.95 6.74
C GLU A 106 2.11 6.85 7.90
N GLY A 107 1.57 6.61 9.09
CA GLY A 107 1.86 7.37 10.30
C GLY A 107 1.67 6.51 11.55
N PHE A 108 1.91 7.09 12.72
CA PHE A 108 1.55 6.43 13.97
C PHE A 108 0.07 6.66 14.29
N VAL A 109 -0.54 5.65 14.88
CA VAL A 109 -1.88 5.74 15.49
C VAL A 109 -1.70 5.56 16.99
N TYR A 110 -2.45 6.31 17.79
CA TYR A 110 -2.35 6.26 19.25
C TYR A 110 -3.74 6.31 19.90
N ASP A 111 -3.84 5.75 21.09
CA ASP A 111 -5.04 5.83 21.93
C ASP A 111 -4.99 7.12 22.77
N ILE A 112 -5.94 8.02 22.51
CA ILE A 112 -6.02 9.34 23.13
C ILE A 112 -6.23 9.23 24.64
N GLU A 113 -7.10 8.33 25.09
CA GLU A 113 -7.40 8.16 26.52
C GLU A 113 -6.22 7.56 27.25
N LYS A 114 -5.51 6.58 26.65
CA LYS A 114 -4.29 6.03 27.24
C LYS A 114 -3.14 7.03 27.31
N PHE A 115 -2.99 7.90 26.32
CA PHE A 115 -2.00 8.98 26.40
C PHE A 115 -2.36 9.97 27.52
N LYS A 116 -3.63 10.32 27.67
CA LYS A 116 -4.11 11.19 28.76
C LYS A 116 -3.93 10.56 30.15
N GLU A 117 -4.27 9.28 30.32
CA GLU A 117 -4.04 8.52 31.56
C GLU A 117 -2.56 8.51 31.95
N LEU A 118 -1.66 8.39 30.98
CA LEU A 118 -0.21 8.42 31.18
C LEU A 118 0.34 9.84 31.34
N GLY A 119 -0.46 10.89 31.17
CA GLY A 119 -0.02 12.29 31.17
C GLY A 119 1.00 12.57 30.06
N LEU A 120 0.79 11.98 28.88
CA LEU A 120 1.59 12.19 27.68
C LEU A 120 0.90 13.22 26.77
N PRO A 121 1.66 14.11 26.11
CA PRO A 121 1.10 15.00 25.09
C PRO A 121 0.71 14.20 23.83
N THR A 122 -0.08 14.82 22.95
CA THR A 122 -0.30 14.29 21.60
C THR A 122 1.05 14.07 20.91
N PRO A 123 1.33 12.85 20.42
CA PRO A 123 2.58 12.58 19.73
C PRO A 123 2.65 13.37 18.42
N THR A 124 3.83 13.92 18.13
CA THR A 124 4.12 14.73 16.94
C THR A 124 5.32 14.21 16.16
N SER A 125 6.06 13.24 16.71
CA SER A 125 7.24 12.63 16.12
C SER A 125 7.31 11.13 16.42
N TYR A 126 8.06 10.37 15.61
CA TYR A 126 8.31 8.95 15.92
C TYR A 126 9.13 8.78 17.20
N LYS A 127 9.93 9.79 17.60
CA LYS A 127 10.70 9.76 18.85
C LYS A 127 9.81 9.75 20.08
N ASP A 128 8.58 10.27 19.99
CA ASP A 128 7.64 10.24 21.12
C ASP A 128 7.30 8.80 21.54
N MET A 129 7.42 7.84 20.62
CA MET A 129 7.22 6.41 20.90
C MET A 129 8.31 5.81 21.81
N LEU A 130 9.45 6.49 21.99
CA LEU A 130 10.52 6.09 22.91
C LEU A 130 10.27 6.56 24.34
N ASN A 131 9.15 7.26 24.62
CA ASN A 131 8.85 7.72 25.96
C ASN A 131 8.84 6.51 26.93
N PRO A 132 9.53 6.56 28.08
CA PRO A 132 9.57 5.44 29.02
C PRO A 132 8.20 4.95 29.49
N LYS A 133 7.18 5.83 29.52
CA LYS A 133 5.79 5.46 29.85
C LYS A 133 5.12 4.55 28.80
N LEU A 134 5.66 4.50 27.58
CA LEU A 134 5.21 3.66 26.47
C LEU A 134 5.97 2.34 26.35
N ALA A 135 6.99 2.08 27.18
CA ALA A 135 7.73 0.83 27.16
C ALA A 135 6.78 -0.37 27.32
N GLY A 136 6.84 -1.33 26.37
CA GLY A 136 5.94 -2.48 26.34
C GLY A 136 4.48 -2.16 25.96
N ARG A 137 4.22 -0.98 25.39
CA ARG A 137 2.90 -0.53 24.91
C ARG A 137 2.88 -0.19 23.41
N VAL A 138 4.04 -0.12 22.75
CA VAL A 138 4.16 0.15 21.31
C VAL A 138 4.01 -1.15 20.52
N SER A 139 3.20 -1.14 19.47
CA SER A 139 3.09 -2.21 18.47
C SER A 139 3.69 -1.73 17.15
N PHE A 140 4.37 -2.61 16.41
CA PHE A 140 5.02 -2.25 15.16
C PHE A 140 4.71 -3.27 14.06
N PRO A 141 4.53 -2.88 12.78
CA PRO A 141 4.29 -3.85 11.71
C PRO A 141 5.45 -4.84 11.55
N GLU A 142 5.15 -6.09 11.23
CA GLU A 142 6.17 -7.05 10.78
C GLU A 142 6.84 -6.57 9.47
N ILE A 143 8.12 -6.88 9.29
CA ILE A 143 8.93 -6.37 8.16
C ILE A 143 8.36 -6.68 6.77
N HIS A 144 7.54 -7.72 6.66
CA HIS A 144 6.93 -8.13 5.41
C HIS A 144 5.63 -7.36 5.08
N VAL A 145 5.13 -6.55 6.01
CA VAL A 145 3.94 -5.71 5.86
C VAL A 145 4.34 -4.34 5.31
N ASN A 146 3.56 -3.83 4.34
CA ASN A 146 3.88 -2.56 3.65
C ASN A 146 4.10 -1.38 4.62
N ALA A 147 3.30 -1.30 5.69
CA ALA A 147 3.42 -0.26 6.71
C ALA A 147 4.78 -0.23 7.43
N ALA A 148 5.50 -1.36 7.47
CA ALA A 148 6.85 -1.39 8.06
C ALA A 148 7.83 -0.52 7.29
N ILE A 149 7.69 -0.42 5.96
CA ILE A 149 8.54 0.43 5.13
C ILE A 149 8.35 1.89 5.54
N GLY A 150 7.10 2.35 5.64
CA GLY A 150 6.78 3.71 6.07
C GLY A 150 7.30 4.01 7.48
N GLY A 151 7.04 3.11 8.43
CA GLY A 151 7.53 3.24 9.81
C GLY A 151 9.06 3.30 9.90
N ILE A 152 9.78 2.40 9.22
CA ILE A 152 11.25 2.37 9.24
C ILE A 152 11.83 3.67 8.67
N VAL A 153 11.31 4.14 7.53
CA VAL A 153 11.76 5.40 6.92
C VAL A 153 11.44 6.59 7.81
N GLY A 154 10.28 6.61 8.47
CA GLY A 154 9.92 7.65 9.44
C GLY A 154 10.87 7.71 10.64
N PHE A 155 11.19 6.56 11.25
CA PHE A 155 12.21 6.48 12.31
C PHE A 155 13.61 6.87 11.81
N ALA A 156 13.98 6.50 10.57
CA ALA A 156 15.26 6.87 9.99
C ALA A 156 15.38 8.39 9.82
N ALA A 157 14.35 9.04 9.26
CA ALA A 157 14.32 10.49 9.10
C ALA A 157 14.48 11.23 10.44
N GLU A 158 13.79 10.77 11.48
CA GLU A 158 13.93 11.30 12.84
C GLU A 158 15.34 11.13 13.40
N ALA A 159 16.00 10.03 13.07
CA ALA A 159 17.35 9.71 13.56
C ALA A 159 18.49 10.30 12.69
N GLY A 160 18.18 11.15 11.71
CA GLY A 160 19.17 11.77 10.81
C GLY A 160 19.57 10.89 9.62
N GLY A 161 18.87 9.77 9.40
CA GLY A 161 18.93 8.96 8.19
C GLY A 161 17.86 9.35 7.17
N ASP A 162 17.65 8.49 6.19
CA ASP A 162 16.63 8.66 5.14
C ASP A 162 16.27 7.29 4.50
N LYS A 163 15.56 7.30 3.38
CA LYS A 163 15.18 6.08 2.64
C LYS A 163 16.37 5.30 2.06
N ASN A 164 17.55 5.91 1.94
CA ASN A 164 18.78 5.29 1.46
C ASN A 164 19.73 4.91 2.61
N ASN A 165 19.56 5.52 3.79
CA ASN A 165 20.31 5.22 5.01
C ASN A 165 19.35 5.00 6.20
N ILE A 166 18.86 3.77 6.33
CA ILE A 166 17.85 3.41 7.34
C ILE A 166 18.43 2.97 8.68
N ASP A 167 19.74 2.76 8.77
CA ASP A 167 20.41 2.22 9.97
C ASP A 167 20.08 3.00 11.26
N PRO A 168 20.08 4.35 11.26
CA PRO A 168 19.72 5.12 12.45
C PRO A 168 18.28 4.85 12.92
N GLY A 169 17.35 4.61 11.99
CA GLY A 169 15.97 4.29 12.29
C GLY A 169 15.80 2.90 12.89
N LEU A 170 16.52 1.91 12.36
CA LEU A 170 16.54 0.55 12.92
C LEU A 170 17.06 0.54 14.36
N ASP A 171 18.06 1.37 14.68
CA ASP A 171 18.58 1.50 16.03
C ASP A 171 17.60 2.19 16.99
N LEU A 172 16.76 3.13 16.52
CA LEU A 172 15.65 3.64 17.32
C LEU A 172 14.57 2.58 17.54
N ILE A 173 14.20 1.81 16.51
CA ILE A 173 13.17 0.77 16.62
C ILE A 173 13.57 -0.29 17.65
N LYS A 174 14.84 -0.71 17.68
CA LYS A 174 15.35 -1.64 18.72
C LYS A 174 15.15 -1.11 20.14
N LYS A 175 15.15 0.21 20.33
CA LYS A 175 14.98 0.86 21.64
C LYS A 175 13.52 1.03 22.05
N LEU A 176 12.55 0.86 21.14
CA LEU A 176 11.12 0.99 21.44
C LEU A 176 10.62 -0.06 22.44
N ASN A 177 11.33 -1.18 22.59
CA ASN A 177 10.86 -2.34 23.35
C ASN A 177 9.44 -2.73 22.92
N VAL A 178 9.29 -2.97 21.62
CA VAL A 178 8.01 -3.26 20.96
C VAL A 178 7.34 -4.44 21.65
N ARG A 179 6.07 -4.25 22.05
CA ARG A 179 5.26 -5.27 22.72
C ARG A 179 4.91 -6.42 21.78
N SER A 180 4.57 -6.09 20.54
CA SER A 180 4.06 -7.02 19.54
C SER A 180 4.36 -6.53 18.14
N PHE A 181 4.60 -7.49 17.24
CA PHE A 181 4.56 -7.24 15.82
C PHE A 181 3.25 -7.75 15.21
N TRP A 182 2.70 -7.01 14.25
CA TRP A 182 1.44 -7.37 13.59
C TRP A 182 1.67 -7.66 12.10
N SER A 183 0.94 -8.65 11.59
CA SER A 183 1.04 -9.17 10.22
C SER A 183 -0.09 -8.68 9.31
N ALA A 184 -1.14 -8.07 9.87
CA ALA A 184 -2.23 -7.47 9.10
C ALA A 184 -2.79 -6.22 9.79
N GLY A 185 -3.17 -5.21 9.00
CA GLY A 185 -3.70 -3.95 9.53
C GLY A 185 -4.98 -4.13 10.38
N GLN A 186 -5.77 -5.18 10.13
CA GLN A 186 -6.95 -5.48 10.96
C GLN A 186 -6.60 -5.91 12.40
N GLN A 187 -5.35 -6.29 12.70
CA GLN A 187 -4.95 -6.72 14.05
C GLN A 187 -4.70 -5.54 15.00
N VAL A 188 -4.63 -4.32 14.47
CA VAL A 188 -4.29 -3.10 15.22
C VAL A 188 -5.36 -2.01 15.13
N ALA A 189 -6.50 -2.31 14.48
CA ALA A 189 -7.67 -1.44 14.39
C ALA A 189 -8.66 -1.69 15.53
#